data_AF-A0AAT9IYC6-F1
#
_entry.id   AF-A0AAT9IYC6-F1
#
_cell.length_a   1.000
_cell.length_b   1.000
_cell.length_c   1.000
_cell.angle_alpha   90.00
_cell.angle_beta   90.00
_cell.angle_gamma   90.00
#
_symmetry.space_group_name_H-M   'P 1'
#
loop_
_entity.id
_entity.type
_entity.pdbx_description
1 polymer ?
#
loop_
_entity_poly.entity_id
_entity_poly.type
_entity_poly.pdbx_seq_one_letter_code
_entity_poly.pdbx_strand_id
1 'polypeptide(L)'
;MSDTLPDTISLIIPAREKDLGGFKVRRVLPVARRRMVGPWIFFDHMGPADFAPGIGINVRPHPHINLATVTYLFKGNILHRDSLGTRSVIVPGDVNLMVAGKGITHSEREEDSAIAKTRHLDGLQLWLALPEADEEMDAAFFHYDADEIPQTESQGATVRVMMGHAFGLTSPVKTFAQNSLCRDKSAGWQRDRRAAERRRTRHLCL
;
A
#
# COMPACT_ATOMS: atom_id res chain seq x y z
N MET A 1 11.41 -24.27 21.32
CA MET A 1 10.07 -24.26 20.70
C MET A 1 10.27 -24.18 19.20
N SER A 2 9.80 -25.16 18.44
CA SER A 2 10.13 -25.35 17.02
C SER A 2 9.65 -24.16 16.17
N ASP A 3 10.60 -23.46 15.56
CA ASP A 3 10.41 -22.30 14.69
C ASP A 3 10.11 -22.76 13.24
N THR A 4 9.27 -23.79 13.11
CA THR A 4 8.86 -24.31 11.81
C THR A 4 7.74 -23.44 11.28
N LEU A 5 7.98 -22.88 10.09
CA LEU A 5 6.95 -22.20 9.31
C LEU A 5 5.77 -23.15 9.08
N PRO A 6 4.52 -22.66 9.06
CA PRO A 6 3.41 -23.46 8.55
C PRO A 6 3.74 -23.96 7.15
N ASP A 7 3.32 -25.19 6.82
CA ASP A 7 3.58 -25.85 5.52
C ASP A 7 3.09 -25.03 4.29
N THR A 8 2.31 -23.99 4.52
CA THR A 8 1.72 -23.11 3.51
C THR A 8 2.51 -21.82 3.26
N ILE A 9 3.50 -21.48 4.10
CA ILE A 9 4.36 -20.30 3.90
C ILE A 9 5.62 -20.71 3.13
N SER A 10 5.66 -20.33 1.85
CA SER A 10 6.79 -20.66 0.97
C SER A 10 8.06 -19.83 1.19
N LEU A 11 7.94 -18.62 1.76
CA LEU A 11 9.06 -17.67 1.90
C LEU A 11 8.74 -16.59 2.93
N ILE A 12 9.67 -16.32 3.86
CA ILE A 12 9.69 -15.09 4.66
C ILE A 12 10.68 -14.11 4.02
N ILE A 13 10.24 -12.86 3.84
CA ILE A 13 11.08 -11.77 3.37
C ILE A 13 11.24 -10.75 4.51
N PRO A 14 12.43 -10.63 5.13
CA PRO A 14 12.66 -9.58 6.11
C PRO A 14 12.71 -8.22 5.41
N ALA A 15 12.03 -7.23 5.99
CA ALA A 15 12.05 -5.87 5.48
C ALA A 15 13.43 -5.22 5.69
N ARG A 16 13.83 -4.34 4.77
CA ARG A 16 15.12 -3.62 4.83
C ARG A 16 14.89 -2.12 4.89
N GLU A 17 15.62 -1.43 5.77
CA GLU A 17 15.54 0.02 5.83
C GLU A 17 16.11 0.67 4.56
N LYS A 18 15.39 1.69 4.06
CA LYS A 18 15.83 2.57 2.98
C LYS A 18 15.53 4.02 3.34
N ASP A 19 16.50 4.88 3.11
CA ASP A 19 16.36 6.34 3.28
C ASP A 19 15.87 6.95 1.95
N LEU A 20 14.80 7.73 2.01
CA LEU A 20 14.19 8.46 0.89
C LEU A 20 14.46 9.99 0.98
N GLY A 21 15.54 10.39 1.65
CA GLY A 21 15.94 11.80 1.79
C GLY A 21 15.51 12.41 3.13
N GLY A 22 15.83 11.74 4.24
CA GLY A 22 15.46 12.16 5.60
C GLY A 22 14.25 11.41 6.17
N PHE A 23 13.70 10.47 5.39
CA PHE A 23 12.60 9.60 5.79
C PHE A 23 12.96 8.14 5.51
N LYS A 24 12.90 7.30 6.55
CA LYS A 24 13.18 5.87 6.43
C LYS A 24 11.90 5.06 6.19
N VAL A 25 11.96 4.17 5.22
CA VAL A 25 10.94 3.16 4.93
C VAL A 25 11.50 1.76 5.12
N ARG A 26 10.63 0.77 5.34
CA ARG A 26 10.98 -0.65 5.37
C ARG A 26 10.52 -1.32 4.08
N ARG A 27 11.46 -1.61 3.19
CA ARG A 27 11.22 -2.24 1.89
C ARG A 27 11.14 -3.76 1.98
N VAL A 28 10.05 -4.33 1.48
CA VAL A 28 9.80 -5.78 1.41
C VAL A 28 9.93 -6.28 -0.03
N LEU A 29 9.48 -5.51 -1.02
CA LEU A 29 9.63 -5.84 -2.44
C LEU A 29 10.24 -4.65 -3.20
N PRO A 30 11.08 -4.90 -4.22
CA PRO A 30 11.58 -6.21 -4.66
C PRO A 30 12.78 -6.70 -3.83
N VAL A 31 12.99 -8.02 -3.77
CA VAL A 31 14.23 -8.66 -3.27
C VAL A 31 14.73 -9.72 -4.24
N ALA A 32 16.02 -10.08 -4.16
CA ALA A 32 16.65 -11.02 -5.10
C ALA A 32 15.89 -12.36 -5.22
N ARG A 33 15.33 -12.87 -4.11
CA ARG A 33 14.58 -14.13 -4.07
C ARG A 33 13.11 -14.00 -4.49
N ARG A 34 12.59 -12.79 -4.59
CA ARG A 34 11.19 -12.51 -4.94
C ARG A 34 11.06 -11.08 -5.45
N ARG A 35 10.97 -10.93 -6.78
CA ARG A 35 10.80 -9.62 -7.41
C ARG A 35 9.35 -9.14 -7.41
N MET A 36 8.39 -10.07 -7.43
CA MET A 36 6.96 -9.75 -7.49
C MET A 36 6.09 -10.80 -6.79
N VAL A 37 4.89 -10.40 -6.37
CA VAL A 37 3.81 -11.28 -5.87
C VAL A 37 2.54 -10.96 -6.65
N GLY A 38 2.11 -11.85 -7.55
CA GLY A 38 1.11 -11.45 -8.54
C GLY A 38 1.61 -10.22 -9.32
N PRO A 39 0.82 -9.16 -9.48
CA PRO A 39 1.26 -7.94 -10.16
C PRO A 39 1.97 -6.94 -9.23
N TRP A 40 2.10 -7.22 -7.93
CA TRP A 40 2.77 -6.34 -6.97
C TRP A 40 4.29 -6.44 -7.13
N ILE A 41 4.92 -5.36 -7.56
CA ILE A 41 6.36 -5.27 -7.86
C ILE A 41 7.15 -4.46 -6.82
N PHE A 42 6.45 -3.74 -5.95
CA PHE A 42 7.04 -2.88 -4.93
C PHE A 42 6.17 -2.88 -3.68
N PHE A 43 6.82 -2.85 -2.52
CA PHE A 43 6.16 -2.78 -1.23
C PHE A 43 7.09 -2.10 -0.22
N ASP A 44 6.70 -0.92 0.23
CA ASP A 44 7.33 -0.20 1.33
C ASP A 44 6.31 0.01 2.46
N HIS A 45 6.74 -0.28 3.69
CA HIS A 45 6.07 0.19 4.90
C HIS A 45 6.71 1.51 5.35
N MET A 46 5.90 2.55 5.38
CA MET A 46 6.22 3.90 5.84
C MET A 46 5.99 3.97 7.34
N GLY A 47 6.99 4.31 8.14
CA GLY A 47 6.84 4.42 9.60
C GLY A 47 6.67 3.08 10.34
N PRO A 48 6.18 3.06 11.59
CA PRO A 48 5.80 4.22 12.39
C PRO A 48 6.99 5.17 12.57
N ALA A 49 6.78 6.45 12.29
CA ALA A 49 7.80 7.49 12.39
C ALA A 49 7.21 8.77 12.99
N ASP A 50 8.01 9.44 13.80
CA ASP A 50 7.70 10.73 14.39
C ASP A 50 8.60 11.80 13.78
N PHE A 51 8.01 12.92 13.37
CA PHE A 51 8.74 14.05 12.83
C PHE A 51 8.54 15.28 13.71
N ALA A 52 9.66 15.94 14.04
CA ALA A 52 9.63 17.25 14.69
C ALA A 52 9.07 18.30 13.72
N PRO A 53 8.52 19.42 14.24
CA PRO A 53 8.11 20.55 13.39
C PRO A 53 9.21 20.96 12.40
N GLY A 54 8.83 21.25 11.15
CA GLY A 54 9.74 21.62 10.07
C GLY A 54 10.36 20.44 9.33
N ILE A 55 10.19 19.21 9.83
CA ILE A 55 10.72 17.98 9.23
C ILE A 55 9.53 17.07 8.89
N GLY A 56 9.59 16.36 7.77
CA GLY A 56 8.53 15.46 7.34
C GLY A 56 8.81 14.83 5.99
N ILE A 57 7.81 14.14 5.43
CA ILE A 57 7.93 13.58 4.09
C ILE A 57 8.06 14.72 3.08
N ASN A 58 9.07 14.61 2.22
CA ASN A 58 9.24 15.52 1.10
C ASN A 58 9.80 14.79 -0.12
N VAL A 59 9.02 13.84 -0.64
CA VAL A 59 9.37 13.15 -1.88
C VAL A 59 9.22 14.15 -3.02
N ARG A 60 10.37 14.56 -3.56
CA ARG A 60 10.46 15.55 -4.66
C ARG A 60 9.77 15.02 -5.93
N PRO A 61 9.41 15.91 -6.88
CA PRO A 61 8.81 15.50 -8.14
C PRO A 61 9.63 14.41 -8.82
N HIS A 62 8.99 13.29 -9.16
CA HIS A 62 9.62 12.15 -9.83
C HIS A 62 8.63 11.45 -10.78
N PRO A 63 9.14 10.81 -11.86
CA PRO A 63 8.30 10.14 -12.84
C PRO A 63 7.98 8.69 -12.48
N HIS A 64 6.87 8.19 -13.01
CA HIS A 64 6.52 6.76 -13.13
C HIS A 64 5.93 6.49 -14.52
N ILE A 65 6.09 5.26 -15.02
CA ILE A 65 5.50 4.72 -16.25
C ILE A 65 5.07 3.26 -16.03
N ASN A 66 4.12 2.76 -16.82
CA ASN A 66 3.71 1.35 -16.91
C ASN A 66 3.26 0.69 -15.59
N LEU A 67 2.94 1.49 -14.57
CA LEU A 67 2.55 1.01 -13.24
C LEU A 67 1.42 1.83 -12.63
N ALA A 68 0.82 1.31 -11.57
CA ALA A 68 -0.04 2.06 -10.66
C ALA A 68 0.54 2.04 -9.25
N THR A 69 0.52 3.17 -8.55
CA THR A 69 0.88 3.25 -7.13
C THR A 69 -0.39 3.19 -6.27
N VAL A 70 -0.29 2.52 -5.13
CA VAL A 70 -1.34 2.42 -4.12
C VAL A 70 -0.77 2.91 -2.80
N THR A 71 -1.38 3.96 -2.25
CA THR A 71 -1.03 4.51 -0.94
C THR A 71 -2.18 4.27 0.04
N TYR A 72 -1.85 3.81 1.24
CA TYR A 72 -2.79 3.60 2.32
C TYR A 72 -2.17 4.02 3.66
N LEU A 73 -2.85 4.84 4.45
CA LEU A 73 -2.31 5.33 5.73
C LEU A 73 -3.00 4.68 6.94
N PHE A 74 -2.19 4.33 7.94
CA PHE A 74 -2.64 3.99 9.29
C PHE A 74 -2.64 5.21 10.22
N LYS A 75 -1.72 6.16 10.02
CA LYS A 75 -1.58 7.41 10.77
C LYS A 75 -0.98 8.50 9.88
N GLY A 76 -1.29 9.76 10.23
CA GLY A 76 -0.75 10.93 9.55
C GLY A 76 -1.57 11.33 8.33
N ASN A 77 -0.99 12.18 7.51
CA ASN A 77 -1.53 12.55 6.21
C ASN A 77 -0.38 12.81 5.22
N ILE A 78 -0.68 12.73 3.93
CA ILE A 78 0.26 13.05 2.85
C ILE A 78 -0.48 13.87 1.80
N LEU A 79 0.15 14.96 1.34
CA LEU A 79 -0.28 15.73 0.18
C LEU A 79 0.33 15.15 -1.10
N HIS A 80 -0.54 14.62 -1.95
CA HIS A 80 -0.23 14.22 -3.32
C HIS A 80 -0.43 15.39 -4.29
N ARG A 81 0.53 15.58 -5.20
CA ARG A 81 0.38 16.46 -6.37
C ARG A 81 0.98 15.82 -7.60
N ASP A 82 0.36 15.98 -8.76
CA ASP A 82 0.86 15.41 -10.01
C ASP A 82 0.73 16.34 -11.23
N SER A 83 1.28 15.88 -12.36
CA SER A 83 1.24 16.57 -13.65
C SER A 83 -0.13 16.67 -14.31
N LEU A 84 -1.16 15.99 -13.78
CA LEU A 84 -2.55 16.18 -14.24
C LEU A 84 -3.19 17.41 -13.58
N GLY A 85 -2.50 18.04 -12.63
CA GLY A 85 -3.04 19.12 -11.82
C GLY A 85 -3.77 18.61 -10.56
N THR A 86 -3.72 17.32 -10.28
CA THR A 86 -4.31 16.76 -9.06
C THR A 86 -3.64 17.35 -7.83
N ARG A 87 -4.44 17.66 -6.81
CA ARG A 87 -3.99 17.98 -5.46
C ARG A 87 -4.91 17.26 -4.47
N SER A 88 -4.42 16.20 -3.84
CA SER A 88 -5.23 15.39 -2.90
C SER A 88 -4.47 15.16 -1.59
N VAL A 89 -5.16 15.26 -0.46
CA VAL A 89 -4.61 14.91 0.86
C VAL A 89 -5.18 13.56 1.24
N ILE A 90 -4.32 12.57 1.44
CA ILE A 90 -4.72 11.26 1.95
C ILE A 90 -4.61 11.24 3.48
N VAL A 91 -5.62 10.72 4.17
CA VAL A 91 -5.68 10.57 5.63
C VAL A 91 -5.85 9.08 6.02
N PRO A 92 -5.85 8.72 7.32
CA PRO A 92 -5.86 7.33 7.72
C PRO A 92 -7.13 6.58 7.29
N GLY A 93 -6.95 5.43 6.65
CA GLY A 93 -8.02 4.57 6.16
C GLY A 93 -8.37 4.74 4.68
N ASP A 94 -7.98 5.86 4.08
CA ASP A 94 -8.19 6.15 2.66
C ASP A 94 -7.27 5.31 1.77
N VAL A 95 -7.62 5.25 0.48
CA VAL A 95 -6.76 4.68 -0.57
C VAL A 95 -6.57 5.71 -1.69
N ASN A 96 -5.31 6.02 -2.01
CA ASN A 96 -4.98 6.67 -3.27
C ASN A 96 -4.52 5.62 -4.28
N LEU A 97 -5.04 5.72 -5.50
CA LEU A 97 -4.59 4.96 -6.67
C LEU A 97 -4.15 5.95 -7.76
N MET A 98 -2.84 6.04 -8.00
CA MET A 98 -2.29 6.79 -9.13
C MET A 98 -1.90 5.83 -10.23
N VAL A 99 -2.52 5.93 -11.39
CA VAL A 99 -2.21 5.14 -12.59
C VAL A 99 -1.24 5.96 -13.45
N ALA A 100 -0.02 5.48 -13.62
CA ALA A 100 0.99 6.18 -14.41
C ALA A 100 0.78 6.00 -15.92
N GLY A 101 0.41 4.80 -16.38
CA GLY A 101 0.26 4.49 -17.79
C GLY A 101 1.50 4.91 -18.60
N LYS A 102 1.29 5.61 -19.72
CA LYS A 102 2.38 6.18 -20.55
C LYS A 102 3.29 7.19 -19.82
N GLY A 103 2.83 7.75 -18.70
CA GLY A 103 3.68 8.50 -17.78
C GLY A 103 2.96 9.55 -16.94
N ILE A 104 3.42 9.67 -15.69
CA ILE A 104 3.01 10.74 -14.77
C ILE A 104 4.21 11.21 -13.95
N THR A 105 4.26 12.49 -13.63
CA THR A 105 5.21 13.02 -12.63
C THR A 105 4.43 13.48 -11.41
N HIS A 106 4.93 13.16 -10.22
CA HIS A 106 4.22 13.48 -8.98
C HIS A 106 5.16 13.70 -7.81
N SER A 107 4.61 14.29 -6.74
CA SER A 107 5.30 14.50 -5.47
C SER A 107 4.37 14.16 -4.31
N GLU A 108 4.93 13.55 -3.28
CA GLU A 108 4.27 13.23 -2.01
C GLU A 108 4.97 14.03 -0.91
N ARG A 109 4.25 14.93 -0.27
CA ARG A 109 4.83 15.87 0.72
C ARG A 109 3.92 16.05 1.92
N GLU A 110 4.44 16.67 2.96
CA GLU A 110 3.61 17.27 4.00
C GLU A 110 2.70 18.37 3.44
N GLU A 111 1.56 18.61 4.10
CA GLU A 111 0.78 19.82 3.87
C GLU A 111 1.46 21.02 4.54
N ASP A 112 1.49 22.17 3.85
CA ASP A 112 2.12 23.40 4.38
C ASP A 112 1.54 23.81 5.76
N SER A 113 0.24 23.56 5.98
CA SER A 113 -0.45 23.82 7.25
C SER A 113 0.07 22.98 8.42
N ALA A 114 0.71 21.85 8.12
CA ALA A 114 1.13 20.84 9.08
C ALA A 114 2.60 21.00 9.53
N ILE A 115 3.38 21.84 8.86
CA ILE A 115 4.83 22.01 9.09
C ILE A 115 5.15 22.42 10.54
N ALA A 116 4.28 23.17 11.21
CA ALA A 116 4.53 23.69 12.56
C ALA A 116 4.25 22.71 13.72
N LYS A 117 3.87 21.44 13.45
CA LYS A 117 3.42 20.47 14.48
C LYS A 117 4.27 19.21 14.46
N THR A 118 4.42 18.53 15.61
CA THR A 118 4.99 17.17 15.66
C THR A 118 4.06 16.21 14.94
N ARG A 119 4.53 15.43 13.97
CA ARG A 119 3.70 14.55 13.13
C ARG A 119 4.06 13.09 13.30
N HIS A 120 3.08 12.25 13.00
CA HIS A 120 3.18 10.80 13.02
C HIS A 120 2.84 10.30 11.64
N LEU A 121 3.64 9.40 11.09
CA LEU A 121 3.35 8.71 9.85
C LEU A 121 3.44 7.21 10.07
N ASP A 122 2.42 6.51 9.60
CA ASP A 122 2.42 5.05 9.47
C ASP A 122 1.54 4.71 8.27
N GLY A 123 2.06 3.99 7.29
CA GLY A 123 1.32 3.72 6.05
C GLY A 123 2.05 2.79 5.08
N LEU A 124 1.45 2.51 3.94
CA LEU A 124 1.95 1.59 2.94
C LEU A 124 2.06 2.29 1.58
N GLN A 125 3.14 2.01 0.85
CA GLN A 125 3.30 2.36 -0.56
C GLN A 125 3.53 1.07 -1.35
N LEU A 126 2.61 0.73 -2.25
CA LEU A 126 2.70 -0.45 -3.10
C LEU A 126 2.68 -0.04 -4.57
N TRP A 127 3.40 -0.76 -5.43
CA TRP A 127 3.27 -0.59 -6.88
C TRP A 127 2.79 -1.87 -7.53
N LEU A 128 1.84 -1.68 -8.45
CA LEU A 128 1.25 -2.70 -9.29
C LEU A 128 1.77 -2.48 -10.72
N ALA A 129 2.40 -3.50 -11.31
CA ALA A 129 2.69 -3.48 -12.74
C ALA A 129 1.37 -3.54 -13.52
N LEU A 130 1.16 -2.60 -14.43
CA LEU A 130 0.00 -2.65 -15.32
C LEU A 130 0.16 -3.82 -16.30
N PRO A 131 -0.93 -4.48 -16.72
CA PRO A 131 -0.89 -5.41 -17.83
C PRO A 131 -0.44 -4.71 -19.12
N GLU A 132 0.15 -5.46 -20.04
CA GLU A 132 0.60 -4.96 -21.36
C GLU A 132 -0.48 -4.21 -22.14
N ALA A 133 -1.75 -4.65 -22.03
CA ALA A 133 -2.88 -3.98 -22.67
C ALA A 133 -3.20 -2.59 -22.09
N ASP A 134 -2.78 -2.31 -20.86
CA ASP A 134 -3.09 -1.08 -20.12
C ASP A 134 -1.84 -0.23 -19.85
N GLU A 135 -0.61 -0.75 -20.03
CA GLU A 135 0.60 -0.11 -19.54
C GLU A 135 0.93 1.22 -20.23
N GLU A 136 0.39 1.47 -21.42
CA GLU A 136 0.53 2.70 -22.21
C GLU A 136 -0.74 3.59 -22.19
N MET A 137 -1.69 3.32 -21.29
CA MET A 137 -2.90 4.13 -21.16
C MET A 137 -2.61 5.57 -20.68
N ASP A 138 -3.61 6.44 -20.75
CA ASP A 138 -3.51 7.76 -20.13
C ASP A 138 -3.42 7.66 -18.60
N ALA A 139 -2.59 8.53 -18.02
CA ALA A 139 -2.44 8.63 -16.57
C ALA A 139 -3.76 9.08 -15.91
N ALA A 140 -4.00 8.58 -14.70
CA ALA A 140 -5.20 8.92 -13.93
C ALA A 140 -4.92 8.88 -12.42
N PHE A 141 -5.75 9.58 -11.66
CA PHE A 141 -5.71 9.54 -10.19
C PHE A 141 -7.11 9.28 -9.64
N PHE A 142 -7.20 8.39 -8.66
CA PHE A 142 -8.42 8.08 -7.93
C PHE A 142 -8.15 8.14 -6.43
N HIS A 143 -9.03 8.83 -5.71
CA HIS A 143 -9.06 8.86 -4.25
C HIS A 143 -10.31 8.14 -3.79
N TYR A 144 -10.17 7.33 -2.75
CA TYR A 144 -11.27 6.62 -2.11
C TYR A 144 -11.21 6.88 -0.62
N ASP A 145 -12.29 7.45 -0.08
CA ASP A 145 -12.42 7.79 1.33
C ASP A 145 -12.51 6.51 2.18
N ALA A 146 -12.13 6.62 3.46
CA ALA A 146 -12.13 5.48 4.37
C ALA A 146 -13.52 4.80 4.53
N ASP A 147 -14.63 5.51 4.37
CA ASP A 147 -15.96 4.91 4.47
C ASP A 147 -16.38 4.14 3.21
N GLU A 148 -15.72 4.36 2.08
CA GLU A 148 -15.95 3.62 0.83
C GLU A 148 -15.29 2.23 0.83
N ILE A 149 -14.25 2.03 1.65
CA ILE A 149 -13.49 0.78 1.67
C ILE A 149 -14.16 -0.24 2.60
N PRO A 150 -14.67 -1.38 2.07
CA PRO A 150 -15.45 -2.31 2.85
C PRO A 150 -14.58 -3.11 3.83
N GLN A 151 -15.19 -3.48 4.96
CA GLN A 151 -14.58 -4.33 5.98
C GLN A 151 -15.56 -5.35 6.53
N THR A 152 -15.03 -6.46 7.05
CA THR A 152 -15.79 -7.52 7.72
C THR A 152 -14.98 -8.05 8.90
N GLU A 153 -15.66 -8.71 9.84
CA GLU A 153 -14.99 -9.56 10.82
C GLU A 153 -14.77 -10.95 10.23
N SER A 154 -13.58 -11.52 10.41
CA SER A 154 -13.27 -12.90 10.04
C SER A 154 -12.27 -13.49 11.04
N GLN A 155 -12.58 -14.67 11.59
CA GLN A 155 -11.69 -15.41 12.49
C GLN A 155 -11.12 -14.57 13.66
N GLY A 156 -11.91 -13.64 14.20
CA GLY A 156 -11.50 -12.78 15.32
C GLY A 156 -10.64 -11.58 14.93
N ALA A 157 -10.58 -11.25 13.64
CA ALA A 157 -9.91 -10.08 13.13
C ALA A 157 -10.80 -9.23 12.21
N THR A 158 -10.63 -7.92 12.29
CA THR A 158 -11.23 -6.99 11.34
C THR A 158 -10.41 -7.02 10.05
N VAL A 159 -11.04 -7.45 8.96
CA VAL A 159 -10.44 -7.48 7.62
C VAL A 159 -11.02 -6.37 6.76
N ARG A 160 -10.14 -5.56 6.18
CA ARG A 160 -10.50 -4.48 5.26
C ARG A 160 -10.03 -4.80 3.85
N VAL A 161 -10.92 -4.80 2.87
CA VAL A 161 -10.63 -5.16 1.47
C VAL A 161 -10.33 -3.89 0.68
N MET A 162 -9.05 -3.55 0.61
CA MET A 162 -8.55 -2.30 0.03
C MET A 162 -8.51 -2.32 -1.51
N MET A 163 -8.44 -3.49 -2.13
CA MET A 163 -8.51 -3.64 -3.59
C MET A 163 -8.99 -5.05 -3.96
N GLY A 164 -9.79 -5.18 -5.02
CA GLY A 164 -10.27 -6.46 -5.53
C GLY A 164 -11.42 -7.07 -4.72
N HIS A 165 -11.51 -8.41 -4.73
CA HIS A 165 -12.59 -9.16 -4.08
C HIS A 165 -12.04 -10.23 -3.12
N ALA A 166 -12.43 -10.17 -1.86
CA ALA A 166 -12.04 -11.13 -0.83
C ALA A 166 -13.09 -11.15 0.30
N PHE A 167 -13.18 -12.27 1.03
CA PHE A 167 -14.09 -12.40 2.17
C PHE A 167 -15.56 -12.04 1.86
N GLY A 168 -16.01 -12.27 0.62
CA GLY A 168 -17.37 -11.93 0.17
C GLY A 168 -17.60 -10.43 -0.07
N LEU A 169 -16.57 -9.59 0.08
CA LEU A 169 -16.61 -8.15 -0.14
C LEU A 169 -15.89 -7.79 -1.44
N THR A 170 -16.36 -6.74 -2.11
CA THR A 170 -15.74 -6.16 -3.30
C THR A 170 -15.37 -4.71 -3.01
N SER A 171 -14.09 -4.37 -3.14
CA SER A 171 -13.60 -3.00 -3.02
C SER A 171 -14.02 -2.16 -4.23
N PRO A 172 -14.38 -0.87 -4.06
CA PRO A 172 -14.63 0.03 -5.18
C PRO A 172 -13.33 0.45 -5.90
N VAL A 173 -12.16 0.21 -5.29
CA VAL A 173 -10.87 0.62 -5.84
C VAL A 173 -10.63 -0.06 -7.18
N LYS A 174 -10.43 0.76 -8.23
CA LYS A 174 -10.18 0.30 -9.59
C LYS A 174 -9.04 -0.71 -9.64
N THR A 175 -9.25 -1.80 -10.39
CA THR A 175 -8.29 -2.89 -10.56
C THR A 175 -7.91 -3.09 -12.02
N PHE A 176 -6.66 -3.48 -12.26
CA PHE A 176 -6.11 -3.79 -13.58
C PHE A 176 -5.69 -5.26 -13.72
N ALA A 177 -5.70 -6.01 -12.63
CA ALA A 177 -5.32 -7.42 -12.63
C ALA A 177 -6.18 -8.16 -11.60
N GLN A 178 -6.38 -9.47 -11.81
CA GLN A 178 -7.04 -10.34 -10.84
C GLN A 178 -6.15 -10.52 -9.61
N ASN A 179 -6.26 -9.61 -8.66
CA ASN A 179 -5.59 -9.64 -7.37
C ASN A 179 -6.55 -9.14 -6.27
N SER A 180 -6.14 -9.31 -5.02
CA SER A 180 -6.79 -8.61 -3.92
C SER A 180 -5.76 -8.13 -2.93
N LEU A 181 -6.02 -6.97 -2.34
CA LEU A 181 -5.24 -6.39 -1.26
C LEU A 181 -6.15 -6.26 -0.04
N CYS A 182 -5.77 -6.90 1.05
CA CYS A 182 -6.52 -6.85 2.31
C CYS A 182 -5.60 -6.47 3.47
N ARG A 183 -6.16 -5.82 4.48
CA ARG A 183 -5.51 -5.60 5.77
C ARG A 183 -6.27 -6.37 6.84
N ASP A 184 -5.57 -7.13 7.65
CA ASP A 184 -6.06 -7.80 8.84
C ASP A 184 -5.62 -7.00 10.09
N LYS A 185 -6.57 -6.67 10.96
CA LYS A 185 -6.29 -6.11 12.29
C LYS A 185 -6.76 -7.09 13.37
N SER A 186 -5.95 -8.10 13.64
CA SER A 186 -6.13 -8.96 14.82
C SER A 186 -5.75 -8.23 16.12
N ALA A 187 -6.46 -8.50 17.22
CA ALA A 187 -6.12 -8.03 18.56
C ALA A 187 -4.87 -8.71 19.17
N GLY A 188 -4.10 -9.41 18.35
CA GLY A 188 -3.02 -10.31 18.71
C GLY A 188 -3.00 -11.45 17.70
N TRP A 189 -1.87 -11.65 17.04
CA TRP A 189 -1.69 -12.76 16.11
C TRP A 189 -1.71 -14.09 16.89
N GLN A 190 -2.89 -14.69 17.04
CA GLN A 190 -2.99 -16.08 17.48
C GLN A 190 -2.81 -16.95 16.23
N ARG A 191 -1.70 -17.72 16.21
CA ARG A 191 -1.39 -18.74 15.20
C ARG A 191 -2.53 -19.78 15.13
N ASP A 192 -3.61 -19.52 14.39
CA ASP A 192 -4.52 -20.60 14.02
C ASP A 192 -4.08 -21.25 12.71
N ARG A 193 -3.67 -22.51 12.81
CA ARG A 193 -2.95 -23.29 11.79
C ARG A 193 -3.87 -23.80 10.66
N ARG A 194 -5.15 -23.39 10.62
CA ARG A 194 -6.18 -24.05 9.80
C ARG A 194 -6.77 -23.22 8.65
N ALA A 195 -6.34 -21.98 8.43
CA ALA A 195 -6.96 -21.12 7.43
C ALA A 195 -6.45 -21.30 5.98
N ALA A 196 -5.43 -22.14 5.75
CA ALA A 196 -4.81 -22.26 4.43
C ALA A 196 -5.48 -23.28 3.48
N GLU A 197 -6.55 -23.94 3.92
CA GLU A 197 -7.32 -24.87 3.10
C GLU A 197 -8.60 -24.21 2.60
N ARG A 198 -8.50 -23.53 1.43
CA ARG A 198 -9.39 -23.69 0.26
C ARG A 198 -9.32 -22.44 -0.64
N ARG A 199 -9.03 -22.72 -1.92
CA ARG A 199 -8.98 -21.84 -3.11
C ARG A 199 -7.63 -21.17 -3.39
N ARG A 200 -7.10 -21.45 -4.59
CA ARG A 200 -5.91 -20.83 -5.20
C ARG A 200 -6.20 -19.36 -5.56
N THR A 201 -6.50 -18.53 -4.59
CA THR A 201 -6.79 -17.12 -4.82
C THR A 201 -5.59 -16.30 -4.38
N ARG A 202 -5.06 -15.46 -5.28
CA ARG A 202 -3.84 -14.65 -5.06
C ARG A 202 -4.17 -13.41 -4.24
N HIS A 203 -4.45 -13.59 -2.95
CA HIS A 203 -4.66 -12.48 -2.02
C HIS A 203 -3.32 -12.03 -1.43
N LEU A 204 -3.08 -10.71 -1.41
CA LEU A 204 -2.08 -10.10 -0.55
C LEU A 204 -2.80 -9.58 0.70
N CYS A 205 -2.75 -10.36 1.78
CA CYS A 205 -3.26 -9.95 3.09
C CYS A 205 -2.09 -9.48 3.97
N LEU A 206 -2.26 -8.33 4.62
CA LEU A 206 -1.25 -7.63 5.42
C LEU A 206 -1.66 -7.53 6.89
#